data_AF-A0A2M8JSY5-F1
#
_entry.id   AF-A0A2M8JSY5-F1
#
_cell.length_a   1.000
_cell.length_b   1.000
_cell.length_c   1.000
_cell.angle_alpha   90.00
_cell.angle_beta   90.00
_cell.angle_gamma   90.00
#
_symmetry.space_group_name_H-M   'P 1'
#
loop_
_entity.id
_entity.type
_entity.pdbx_description
1 polymer ?
#
loop_
_entity_poly.entity_id
_entity_poly.type
_entity_poly.pdbx_seq_one_letter_code
_entity_poly.pdbx_strand_id
1 'polypeptide(L)'
;MGYSQSNIQFKFYFNHQTWQEDSIYYNSAKEALQINRFMFYTSQWKAINTQDDTIELSKEHYLMNIQDGQSLKLPFHIPANVKKILFNIGVDSIKNTTGIQTGVLDPAKGMFWTWRSGYIMAKLQGTSPQANTAGNRFNYEVGGFQSPYNAVRTIVLALTPMQTQKQPLIIETHLEKWFNGKQLIQISENPNCHNAGKLAMQLADNYATMFTISSN
;
A
#
# COMPACT_ATOMS: atom_id res chain seq x y z
N MET A 1 -33.10 -1.19 -0.42
CA MET A 1 -32.13 -2.27 -0.67
C MET A 1 -31.16 -2.29 0.50
N GLY A 2 -31.13 -3.37 1.27
CA GLY A 2 -30.39 -3.44 2.54
C GLY A 2 -28.89 -3.42 2.32
N TYR A 3 -28.19 -2.47 2.95
CA TYR A 3 -26.74 -2.45 2.99
C TYR A 3 -26.25 -3.67 3.78
N SER A 4 -25.47 -4.56 3.16
CA SER A 4 -24.56 -5.42 3.93
C SER A 4 -23.46 -4.51 4.48
N GLN A 5 -23.09 -4.66 5.76
CA GLN A 5 -22.26 -3.71 6.50
C GLN A 5 -20.90 -4.34 6.85
N SER A 6 -20.06 -4.59 5.85
CA SER A 6 -18.68 -4.97 6.08
C SER A 6 -17.77 -3.78 5.86
N ASN A 7 -17.06 -3.34 6.91
CA ASN A 7 -15.94 -2.42 6.76
C ASN A 7 -14.71 -3.18 6.20
N ILE A 8 -13.73 -2.43 5.71
CA ILE A 8 -12.47 -2.99 5.21
C ILE A 8 -11.41 -2.88 6.30
N GLN A 9 -10.64 -3.95 6.50
CA GLN A 9 -9.49 -3.95 7.40
C GLN A 9 -8.26 -4.55 6.71
N PHE A 10 -7.10 -3.94 6.93
CA PHE A 10 -5.81 -4.46 6.47
C PHE A 10 -5.16 -5.35 7.53
N LYS A 11 -4.58 -6.46 7.09
CA LYS A 11 -3.68 -7.30 7.88
C LYS A 11 -2.37 -7.51 7.12
N PHE A 12 -1.26 -7.48 7.83
CA PHE A 12 0.07 -7.51 7.23
C PHE A 12 0.75 -8.83 7.49
N TYR A 13 1.40 -9.34 6.45
CA TYR A 13 2.10 -10.60 6.46
C TYR A 13 3.46 -10.43 5.80
N PHE A 14 4.38 -11.31 6.17
CA PHE A 14 5.64 -11.52 5.46
C PHE A 14 5.85 -13.03 5.32
N ASN A 15 5.97 -13.53 4.09
CA ASN A 15 6.10 -14.97 3.81
C ASN A 15 5.03 -15.84 4.54
N HIS A 16 3.76 -15.42 4.46
CA HIS A 16 2.60 -16.04 5.13
C HIS A 16 2.59 -15.99 6.67
N GLN A 17 3.58 -15.37 7.32
CA GLN A 17 3.57 -15.12 8.75
C GLN A 17 3.01 -13.72 9.03
N THR A 18 2.18 -13.57 10.07
CA THR A 18 1.73 -12.25 10.50
C THR A 18 2.93 -11.37 10.83
N TRP A 19 2.92 -10.14 10.31
CA TRP A 19 4.00 -9.19 10.60
C TRP A 19 4.05 -8.82 12.09
N GLN A 20 5.27 -8.70 12.63
CA GLN A 20 5.57 -8.25 13.99
C GLN A 20 6.78 -7.31 13.95
N GLU A 21 6.75 -6.26 14.76
CA GLU A 21 7.71 -5.14 14.71
C GLU A 21 9.17 -5.55 14.92
N ASP A 22 9.44 -6.52 15.80
CA ASP A 22 10.79 -6.96 16.16
C ASP A 22 11.21 -8.28 15.50
N SER A 23 10.42 -8.78 14.55
CA SER A 23 10.74 -10.02 13.84
C SER A 23 11.75 -9.80 12.71
N ILE A 24 12.66 -10.77 12.57
CA ILE A 24 13.57 -10.87 11.44
C ILE A 24 12.90 -11.74 10.36
N TYR A 25 12.86 -11.20 9.14
CA TYR A 25 12.35 -11.87 7.96
C TYR A 25 13.47 -12.09 6.93
N TYR A 26 13.20 -12.94 5.95
CA TYR A 26 14.11 -13.20 4.83
C TYR A 26 13.37 -12.97 3.51
N ASN A 27 13.87 -12.05 2.69
CA ASN A 27 13.31 -11.82 1.36
C ASN A 27 13.67 -12.96 0.39
N SER A 28 13.20 -12.88 -0.85
CA SER A 28 13.49 -13.90 -1.88
C SER A 28 14.96 -14.02 -2.25
N ALA A 29 15.77 -12.99 -1.99
CA ALA A 29 17.22 -13.00 -2.16
C ALA A 29 17.97 -13.55 -0.93
N LYS A 30 17.24 -14.07 0.07
CA LYS A 30 17.76 -14.58 1.35
C LYS A 30 18.48 -13.50 2.18
N GLU A 31 18.15 -12.23 1.97
CA GLU A 31 18.65 -11.14 2.78
C GLU A 31 17.79 -11.03 4.05
N ALA A 32 18.45 -10.99 5.21
CA ALA A 32 17.78 -10.80 6.48
C ALA A 32 17.33 -9.35 6.62
N LEU A 33 16.11 -9.12 7.07
CA LEU A 33 15.59 -7.77 7.28
C LEU A 33 14.63 -7.68 8.46
N GLN A 34 14.57 -6.50 9.07
CA GLN A 34 13.51 -6.09 9.98
C GLN A 34 12.77 -4.91 9.35
N ILE A 35 11.43 -4.90 9.42
CA ILE A 35 10.61 -3.80 8.92
C ILE A 35 10.23 -2.91 10.11
N ASN A 36 10.73 -1.68 10.12
CA ASN A 36 10.48 -0.73 11.21
C ASN A 36 9.37 0.28 10.88
N ARG A 37 9.11 0.54 9.59
CA ARG A 37 8.05 1.45 9.17
C ARG A 37 7.45 1.01 7.85
N PHE A 38 6.13 0.94 7.81
CA PHE A 38 5.39 0.72 6.57
C PHE A 38 4.16 1.61 6.51
N MET A 39 4.08 2.43 5.47
CA MET A 39 3.00 3.39 5.27
C MET A 39 2.64 3.51 3.79
N PHE A 40 1.37 3.66 3.45
CA PHE A 40 0.96 3.91 2.06
C PHE A 40 -0.37 4.65 1.99
N TYR A 41 -0.54 5.45 0.95
CA TYR A 41 -1.82 6.08 0.66
C TYR A 41 -2.72 5.16 -0.14
N THR A 42 -4.02 5.19 0.17
CA THR A 42 -5.07 4.65 -0.70
C THR A 42 -6.09 5.72 -1.06
N SER A 43 -6.67 5.63 -2.24
CA SER A 43 -7.68 6.58 -2.72
C SER A 43 -8.60 5.96 -3.78
N GLN A 44 -9.65 6.68 -4.17
CA GLN A 44 -10.57 6.31 -5.26
C GLN A 44 -11.16 4.89 -5.12
N TRP A 45 -11.68 4.60 -3.93
CA TRP A 45 -12.28 3.30 -3.62
C TRP A 45 -13.59 3.11 -4.38
N LYS A 46 -13.69 1.99 -5.11
CA LYS A 46 -14.84 1.58 -5.92
C LYS A 46 -15.12 0.09 -5.74
N ALA A 47 -16.35 -0.29 -6.02
CA ALA A 47 -16.80 -1.67 -6.11
C ALA A 47 -17.41 -1.94 -7.49
N ILE A 48 -17.33 -3.18 -7.97
CA ILE A 48 -18.09 -3.65 -9.13
C ILE A 48 -19.06 -4.71 -8.65
N ASN A 49 -20.36 -4.49 -8.86
CA ASN A 49 -21.41 -5.44 -8.47
C ASN A 49 -21.49 -6.65 -9.43
N THR A 50 -22.34 -7.63 -9.12
CA THR A 50 -22.52 -8.80 -9.99
C THR A 50 -23.08 -8.44 -11.38
N GLN A 51 -23.78 -7.31 -11.51
CA GLN A 51 -24.33 -6.75 -12.75
C GLN A 51 -23.34 -5.91 -13.57
N ASP A 52 -22.06 -5.83 -13.17
CA ASP A 52 -21.02 -5.00 -13.80
C ASP A 52 -21.16 -3.48 -13.63
N ASP A 53 -22.07 -3.01 -12.76
CA ASP A 53 -22.11 -1.60 -12.39
C ASP A 53 -20.97 -1.23 -11.46
N THR A 54 -20.40 -0.04 -11.69
CA THR A 54 -19.39 0.55 -10.80
C THR A 54 -20.07 1.39 -9.72
N ILE A 55 -19.82 1.04 -8.47
CA ILE A 55 -20.29 1.74 -7.28
C ILE A 55 -19.10 2.48 -6.67
N GLU A 56 -19.23 3.78 -6.46
CA GLU A 56 -18.22 4.55 -5.73
C GLU A 56 -18.38 4.34 -4.22
N LEU A 57 -17.28 3.97 -3.55
CA LEU A 57 -17.26 3.75 -2.10
C LEU A 57 -16.70 4.97 -1.36
N SER A 58 -15.61 5.56 -1.88
CA SER A 58 -15.03 6.79 -1.34
C SER A 58 -14.07 7.45 -2.34
N LYS A 59 -14.11 8.79 -2.41
CA LYS A 59 -13.12 9.61 -3.13
C LYS A 59 -11.97 10.09 -2.24
N GLU A 60 -12.07 9.90 -0.93
CA GLU A 60 -11.09 10.43 0.02
C GLU A 60 -9.76 9.69 -0.08
N HIS A 61 -8.72 10.32 0.47
CA HIS A 61 -7.44 9.69 0.69
C HIS A 61 -7.41 9.10 2.10
N TYR A 62 -6.79 7.94 2.25
CA TYR A 62 -6.55 7.31 3.54
C TYR A 62 -5.06 6.95 3.63
N LEU A 63 -4.46 7.20 4.78
CA LEU A 63 -3.07 6.83 5.08
C LEU A 63 -3.08 5.56 5.92
N MET A 64 -2.68 4.44 5.33
CA MET A 64 -2.45 3.20 6.07
C MET A 64 -1.08 3.29 6.72
N ASN A 65 -1.02 3.17 8.04
CA ASN A 65 0.23 3.12 8.79
C ASN A 65 0.23 1.86 9.67
N ILE A 66 1.19 0.97 9.45
CA ILE A 66 1.27 -0.32 10.16
C ILE A 66 1.38 -0.17 11.68
N GLN A 67 1.90 0.96 12.16
CA GLN A 67 2.03 1.28 13.59
C GLN A 67 0.77 1.95 14.19
N ASP A 68 -0.21 2.32 13.37
CA ASP A 68 -1.47 2.90 13.82
C ASP A 68 -2.64 1.99 13.44
N GLY A 69 -3.04 1.12 14.38
CA GLY A 69 -4.09 0.14 14.17
C GLY A 69 -5.48 0.71 13.80
N GLN A 70 -5.75 1.99 14.10
CA GLN A 70 -7.01 2.63 13.69
C GLN A 70 -6.96 3.03 12.22
N SER A 71 -5.80 3.46 11.73
CA SER A 71 -5.60 3.82 10.33
C SER A 71 -5.83 2.62 9.38
N LEU A 72 -5.69 1.40 9.88
CA LEU A 72 -5.83 0.15 9.13
C LEU A 72 -7.29 -0.30 8.90
N LYS A 73 -8.26 0.48 9.38
CA LYS A 73 -9.69 0.24 9.23
C LYS A 73 -10.34 1.38 8.46
N LEU A 74 -11.02 1.06 7.38
CA LEU A 74 -11.70 2.06 6.57
C LEU A 74 -13.11 2.35 7.12
N PRO A 75 -13.56 3.63 7.11
CA PRO A 75 -14.79 4.04 7.77
C PRO A 75 -16.06 3.76 6.96
N PHE A 76 -15.92 3.31 5.71
CA PHE A 76 -17.05 3.03 4.81
C PHE A 76 -17.33 1.54 4.69
N HIS A 77 -18.54 1.22 4.24
CA HIS A 77 -19.02 -0.16 4.10
C HIS A 77 -19.06 -0.59 2.64
N ILE A 78 -18.87 -1.89 2.40
CA ILE A 78 -19.00 -2.49 1.08
C ILE A 78 -20.44 -2.97 0.87
N PRO A 79 -21.10 -2.60 -0.24
CA PRO A 79 -22.43 -3.12 -0.58
C PRO A 79 -22.46 -4.64 -0.71
N ALA A 80 -23.66 -5.23 -0.58
CA ALA A 80 -23.86 -6.65 -0.90
C ALA A 80 -23.65 -6.92 -2.40
N ASN A 81 -23.42 -8.19 -2.77
CA ASN A 81 -23.31 -8.64 -4.16
C ASN A 81 -22.20 -7.95 -4.97
N VAL A 82 -21.08 -7.63 -4.33
CA VAL A 82 -19.88 -7.10 -4.99
C VAL A 82 -18.97 -8.25 -5.43
N LYS A 83 -18.51 -8.22 -6.68
CA LYS A 83 -17.55 -9.20 -7.23
C LYS A 83 -16.12 -8.68 -7.34
N LYS A 84 -15.90 -7.36 -7.28
CA LYS A 84 -14.56 -6.75 -7.24
C LYS A 84 -14.53 -5.50 -6.38
N ILE A 85 -13.39 -5.26 -5.74
CA ILE A 85 -13.04 -3.96 -5.15
C ILE A 85 -11.84 -3.38 -5.88
N LEU A 86 -11.86 -2.08 -6.07
CA LEU A 86 -10.82 -1.31 -6.73
C LEU A 86 -10.42 -0.12 -5.86
N PHE A 87 -9.13 0.17 -5.83
CA PHE A 87 -8.59 1.37 -5.20
C PHE A 87 -7.22 1.69 -5.80
N ASN A 88 -6.77 2.92 -5.65
CA ASN A 88 -5.43 3.32 -6.02
C ASN A 88 -4.51 3.26 -4.80
N ILE A 89 -3.26 2.84 -5.00
CA ILE A 89 -2.15 3.14 -4.09
C ILE A 89 -1.51 4.45 -4.56
N GLY A 90 -1.41 5.40 -3.65
CA GLY A 90 -0.82 6.72 -3.89
C GLY A 90 -1.83 7.86 -3.91
N VAL A 91 -1.29 9.05 -4.13
CA VAL A 91 -2.00 10.33 -4.17
C VAL A 91 -2.17 10.75 -5.62
N ASP A 92 -3.36 11.22 -5.98
CA ASP A 92 -3.62 11.67 -7.36
C ASP A 92 -2.74 12.88 -7.77
N SER A 93 -2.57 13.06 -9.08
CA SER A 93 -1.68 14.10 -9.62
C SER A 93 -2.19 15.52 -9.33
N ILE A 94 -3.50 15.71 -9.21
CA ILE A 94 -4.10 17.01 -8.90
C ILE A 94 -3.65 17.44 -7.50
N LYS A 95 -3.82 16.56 -6.50
CA LYS A 95 -3.39 16.81 -5.12
C LYS A 95 -1.87 16.98 -4.98
N ASN A 96 -1.08 16.30 -5.81
CA ASN A 96 0.36 16.51 -5.86
C ASN A 96 0.76 17.89 -6.42
N THR A 97 -0.05 18.50 -7.29
CA THR A 97 0.26 19.79 -7.92
C THR A 97 -0.33 20.99 -7.18
N THR A 98 -1.24 20.79 -6.22
CA THR A 98 -1.86 21.86 -5.42
C THR A 98 -1.05 22.27 -4.19
N GLY A 99 0.18 21.78 -4.04
CA GLY A 99 1.05 22.10 -2.90
C GLY A 99 0.67 21.38 -1.61
N ILE A 100 1.21 21.88 -0.49
CA ILE A 100 1.04 21.28 0.85
C ILE A 100 -0.45 21.18 1.21
N GLN A 101 -0.91 19.97 1.50
CA GLN A 101 -2.24 19.70 2.03
C GLN A 101 -2.20 19.54 3.56
N THR A 102 -3.37 19.48 4.18
CA THR A 102 -3.56 19.20 5.61
C THR A 102 -4.21 17.82 5.83
N GLY A 103 -4.41 17.43 7.08
CA GLY A 103 -5.08 16.17 7.45
C GLY A 103 -4.21 14.95 7.15
N VAL A 104 -4.77 13.94 6.47
CA VAL A 104 -4.02 12.71 6.13
C VAL A 104 -2.87 12.95 5.14
N LEU A 105 -2.95 14.04 4.38
CA LEU A 105 -1.92 14.48 3.42
C LEU A 105 -1.00 15.57 4.01
N ASP A 106 -1.01 15.78 5.32
CA ASP A 106 -0.10 16.72 5.97
C ASP A 106 1.36 16.24 5.87
N PRO A 107 2.32 17.06 5.38
CA PRO A 107 3.75 16.72 5.37
C PRO A 107 4.30 16.28 6.73
N ALA A 108 3.72 16.71 7.84
CA ALA A 108 4.08 16.26 9.19
C ALA A 108 3.89 14.75 9.39
N LYS A 109 3.10 14.07 8.54
CA LYS A 109 2.98 12.60 8.51
C LYS A 109 4.20 11.90 7.91
N GLY A 110 5.19 12.66 7.41
CA GLY A 110 6.44 12.12 6.86
C GLY A 110 6.27 11.44 5.49
N MET A 111 5.16 11.69 4.80
CA MET A 111 4.83 11.11 3.48
C MET A 111 4.92 12.14 2.35
N PHE A 112 5.78 13.15 2.50
CA PHE A 112 5.98 14.23 1.53
C PHE A 112 7.47 14.57 1.42
N TRP A 113 7.97 14.68 0.19
CA TRP A 113 9.32 15.16 -0.09
C TRP A 113 9.35 16.68 -0.16
N THR A 114 10.09 17.30 0.75
CA THR A 114 10.28 18.75 0.76
C THR A 114 11.13 19.25 -0.41
N TRP A 115 12.15 18.49 -0.83
CA TRP A 115 13.11 18.92 -1.87
C TRP A 115 12.61 18.76 -3.32
N ARG A 116 11.62 17.90 -3.58
CA ARG A 116 10.98 17.74 -4.90
C ARG A 116 9.51 18.13 -4.93
N SER A 117 8.96 18.56 -3.79
CA SER A 117 7.55 18.91 -3.60
C SER A 117 6.60 17.87 -4.18
N GLY A 118 6.53 16.70 -3.54
CA GLY A 118 5.64 15.62 -3.99
C GLY A 118 5.36 14.60 -2.89
N TYR A 119 4.21 13.95 -2.99
CA TYR A 119 3.82 12.91 -2.05
C TYR A 119 4.57 11.60 -2.30
N ILE A 120 4.89 10.92 -1.21
CA ILE A 120 5.36 9.53 -1.20
C ILE A 120 4.11 8.66 -1.28
N MET A 121 3.98 7.84 -2.34
CA MET A 121 2.84 6.96 -2.54
C MET A 121 2.83 5.82 -1.52
N ALA A 122 4.01 5.23 -1.30
CA ALA A 122 4.24 4.18 -0.33
C ALA A 122 5.67 4.24 0.22
N LYS A 123 5.82 3.83 1.48
CA LYS A 123 7.06 3.87 2.24
C LYS A 123 7.29 2.53 2.94
N LEU A 124 8.49 1.98 2.77
CA LEU A 124 8.98 0.82 3.51
C LEU A 124 10.40 1.10 4.01
N GLN A 125 10.59 1.09 5.32
CA GLN A 125 11.89 1.33 5.96
C GLN A 125 12.20 0.23 6.95
N GLY A 126 13.48 -0.07 7.07
CA GLY A 126 13.94 -1.12 7.94
C GLY A 126 15.44 -1.20 8.06
N THR A 127 15.90 -2.30 8.65
CA THR A 127 17.31 -2.65 8.73
C THR A 127 17.57 -3.98 8.07
N SER A 128 18.75 -4.14 7.48
CA SER A 128 19.23 -5.37 6.88
C SER A 128 20.75 -5.37 6.91
N PRO A 129 21.42 -6.43 7.39
CA PRO A 129 22.89 -6.54 7.34
C PRO A 129 23.48 -6.36 5.94
N GLN A 130 22.67 -6.57 4.90
CA GLN A 130 23.04 -6.42 3.51
C GLN A 130 22.94 -4.98 3.00
N ALA A 131 22.25 -4.09 3.73
CA ALA A 131 22.18 -2.67 3.38
C ALA A 131 23.52 -2.01 3.71
N ASN A 132 24.34 -1.74 2.69
CA ASN A 132 25.63 -1.05 2.81
C ASN A 132 25.47 0.46 3.06
N THR A 133 24.74 0.83 4.11
CA THR A 133 24.42 2.20 4.52
C THR A 133 24.72 2.38 6.01
N ALA A 134 24.73 3.62 6.48
CA ALA A 134 24.90 3.91 7.90
C ALA A 134 23.83 3.21 8.75
N GLY A 135 24.28 2.36 9.68
CA GLY A 135 23.41 1.60 10.58
C GLY A 135 22.61 0.49 9.89
N ASN A 136 23.07 0.00 8.73
CA ASN A 136 22.44 -1.11 8.00
C ASN A 136 20.97 -0.83 7.64
N ARG A 137 20.65 0.42 7.28
CA ARG A 137 19.28 0.86 7.03
C ARG A 137 18.95 0.79 5.54
N PHE A 138 17.79 0.25 5.21
CA PHE A 138 17.21 0.43 3.89
C PHE A 138 16.00 1.35 3.97
N ASN A 139 15.81 2.16 2.94
CA ASN A 139 14.79 3.19 2.93
C ASN A 139 14.17 3.33 1.55
N TYR A 140 12.96 2.81 1.41
CA TYR A 140 12.18 2.93 0.20
C TYR A 140 11.06 3.95 0.40
N GLU A 141 11.23 5.10 -0.21
CA GLU A 141 10.20 6.11 -0.38
C GLU A 141 9.86 6.17 -1.86
N VAL A 142 8.70 5.63 -2.22
CA VAL A 142 8.28 5.53 -3.62
C VAL A 142 7.36 6.70 -3.93
N GLY A 143 7.83 7.61 -4.77
CA GLY A 143 7.06 8.76 -5.24
C GLY A 143 7.13 8.91 -6.76
N GLY A 144 6.40 9.89 -7.27
CA GLY A 144 6.28 10.17 -8.70
C GLY A 144 4.82 10.11 -9.16
N PHE A 145 4.36 11.18 -9.79
CA PHE A 145 2.96 11.36 -10.23
C PHE A 145 2.85 11.88 -11.68
N GLN A 146 3.99 12.05 -12.37
CA GLN A 146 4.07 12.62 -13.72
C GLN A 146 4.78 11.66 -14.67
N SER A 147 4.47 11.75 -15.96
CA SER A 147 5.22 11.02 -16.99
C SER A 147 6.69 11.47 -17.01
N PRO A 148 7.67 10.56 -17.17
CA PRO A 148 7.51 9.11 -17.39
C PRO A 148 7.40 8.28 -16.10
N TYR A 149 7.51 8.89 -14.93
CA TYR A 149 7.58 8.20 -13.64
C TYR A 149 6.34 8.44 -12.77
N ASN A 150 5.25 7.75 -13.11
CA ASN A 150 4.03 7.73 -12.31
C ASN A 150 3.96 6.43 -11.48
N ALA A 151 4.11 6.55 -10.16
CA ALA A 151 4.12 5.44 -9.20
C ALA A 151 2.73 5.04 -8.70
N VAL A 152 1.67 5.76 -9.09
CA VAL A 152 0.30 5.40 -8.72
C VAL A 152 -0.07 4.07 -9.38
N ARG A 153 -0.71 3.17 -8.62
CA ARG A 153 -1.14 1.86 -9.12
C ARG A 153 -2.58 1.60 -8.72
N THR A 154 -3.40 1.18 -9.68
CA THR A 154 -4.76 0.71 -9.41
C THR A 154 -4.72 -0.77 -9.06
N ILE A 155 -5.30 -1.11 -7.92
CA ILE A 155 -5.45 -2.45 -7.39
C ILE A 155 -6.85 -2.94 -7.70
N VAL A 156 -6.96 -4.17 -8.16
CA VAL A 156 -8.23 -4.83 -8.47
C VAL A 156 -8.24 -6.16 -7.74
N LEU A 157 -9.12 -6.29 -6.76
CA LEU A 157 -9.25 -7.50 -5.96
C LEU A 157 -10.58 -8.16 -6.30
N ALA A 158 -10.52 -9.41 -6.73
CA ALA A 158 -11.71 -10.22 -6.95
C ALA A 158 -12.28 -10.66 -5.60
N LEU A 159 -13.60 -10.63 -5.50
CA LEU A 159 -14.37 -11.11 -4.36
C LEU A 159 -15.27 -12.24 -4.81
N THR A 160 -15.39 -13.27 -3.97
CA THR A 160 -16.53 -14.17 -4.06
C THR A 160 -17.76 -13.37 -3.66
N PRO A 161 -18.79 -13.22 -4.51
CA PRO A 161 -19.96 -12.42 -4.17
C PRO A 161 -20.59 -12.91 -2.87
N MET A 162 -20.61 -12.04 -1.86
CA MET A 162 -21.14 -12.37 -0.55
C MET A 162 -22.53 -11.74 -0.43
N GLN A 163 -23.52 -12.58 -0.12
CA GLN A 163 -24.92 -12.14 -0.02
C GLN A 163 -25.15 -11.30 1.23
N THR A 164 -24.49 -11.64 2.35
CA THR A 164 -24.43 -10.84 3.58
C THR A 164 -23.17 -11.21 4.37
N GLN A 165 -22.36 -10.24 4.76
CA GLN A 165 -21.34 -10.44 5.77
C GLN A 165 -21.51 -9.43 6.90
N LYS A 166 -21.50 -9.93 8.13
CA LYS A 166 -21.34 -9.11 9.35
C LYS A 166 -19.88 -8.92 9.74
N GLN A 167 -18.97 -9.64 9.07
CA GLN A 167 -17.53 -9.59 9.35
C GLN A 167 -16.85 -8.56 8.44
N PRO A 168 -15.76 -7.92 8.91
CA PRO A 168 -14.93 -7.07 8.08
C PRO A 168 -14.40 -7.84 6.87
N LEU A 169 -14.31 -7.17 5.71
CA LEU A 169 -13.53 -7.67 4.60
C LEU A 169 -12.05 -7.48 4.93
N ILE A 170 -11.30 -8.57 5.01
CA ILE A 170 -9.87 -8.54 5.30
C ILE A 170 -9.08 -8.48 3.98
N ILE A 171 -8.31 -7.41 3.81
CA ILE A 171 -7.27 -7.30 2.79
C ILE A 171 -5.94 -7.71 3.41
N GLU A 172 -5.44 -8.86 2.99
CA GLU A 172 -4.12 -9.34 3.36
C GLU A 172 -3.07 -8.59 2.53
N THR A 173 -2.02 -8.12 3.19
CA THR A 173 -0.95 -7.30 2.62
C THR A 173 0.39 -7.98 2.83
N HIS A 174 0.96 -8.49 1.76
CA HIS A 174 2.17 -9.31 1.73
C HIS A 174 3.42 -8.47 1.47
N LEU A 175 4.11 -8.09 2.55
CA LEU A 175 5.23 -7.14 2.51
C LEU A 175 6.44 -7.67 1.74
N GLU A 176 6.62 -9.00 1.64
CA GLU A 176 7.67 -9.61 0.84
C GLU A 176 7.59 -9.23 -0.65
N LYS A 177 6.38 -8.88 -1.13
CA LYS A 177 6.15 -8.50 -2.53
C LYS A 177 6.88 -7.24 -2.95
N TRP A 178 7.33 -6.40 -2.01
CA TRP A 178 8.24 -5.30 -2.31
C TRP A 178 9.54 -5.78 -2.98
N PHE A 179 10.00 -6.98 -2.63
CA PHE A 179 11.27 -7.54 -3.11
C PHE A 179 11.07 -8.55 -4.25
N ASN A 180 9.89 -9.15 -4.38
CA ASN A 180 9.65 -10.26 -5.33
C ASN A 180 8.30 -10.24 -6.05
N GLY A 181 7.63 -9.09 -6.14
CA GLY A 181 6.32 -8.97 -6.76
C GLY A 181 6.33 -9.26 -8.27
N LYS A 182 6.86 -8.33 -9.07
CA LYS A 182 7.08 -8.49 -10.51
C LYS A 182 8.55 -8.55 -10.90
N GLN A 183 9.40 -7.95 -10.08
CA GLN A 183 10.85 -7.88 -10.27
C GLN A 183 11.54 -8.27 -8.98
N LEU A 184 12.71 -8.89 -9.11
CA LEU A 184 13.59 -9.12 -7.97
C LEU A 184 14.30 -7.81 -7.61
N ILE A 185 14.12 -7.33 -6.39
CA ILE A 185 14.82 -6.17 -5.83
C ILE A 185 15.63 -6.64 -4.63
N GLN A 186 16.95 -6.48 -4.71
CA GLN A 186 17.89 -6.82 -3.64
C GLN A 186 18.25 -5.57 -2.84
N ILE A 187 18.22 -5.67 -1.51
CA ILE A 187 18.59 -4.61 -0.58
C ILE A 187 20.07 -4.27 -0.71
N SER A 188 20.92 -5.28 -0.90
CA SER A 188 22.38 -5.11 -1.10
C SER A 188 22.73 -4.21 -2.29
N GLU A 189 21.96 -4.30 -3.36
CA GLU A 189 22.18 -3.51 -4.59
C GLU A 189 21.44 -2.17 -4.54
N ASN A 190 20.23 -2.16 -3.98
CA ASN A 190 19.33 -1.01 -4.00
C ASN A 190 18.82 -0.67 -2.59
N PRO A 191 19.67 -0.28 -1.63
CA PRO A 191 19.21 -0.08 -0.25
C PRO A 191 18.33 1.17 -0.08
N ASN A 192 18.34 2.10 -1.05
CA ASN A 192 17.61 3.36 -0.95
C ASN A 192 16.85 3.68 -2.24
N CYS A 193 15.61 4.15 -2.08
CA CYS A 193 14.82 4.79 -3.13
C CYS A 193 14.24 6.08 -2.54
N HIS A 194 14.67 7.24 -3.02
CA HIS A 194 14.28 8.56 -2.49
C HIS A 194 13.93 9.56 -3.59
N ASN A 195 13.47 9.03 -4.71
CA ASN A 195 13.23 9.80 -5.92
C ASN A 195 12.30 9.04 -6.86
N ALA A 196 11.54 9.79 -7.66
CA ALA A 196 10.92 9.22 -8.85
C ALA A 196 12.04 8.73 -9.81
N GLY A 197 11.80 7.60 -10.46
CA GLY A 197 12.75 6.98 -11.37
C GLY A 197 12.46 5.50 -11.60
N LYS A 198 13.38 4.82 -12.29
CA LYS A 198 13.23 3.39 -12.63
C LYS A 198 12.98 2.52 -11.40
N LEU A 199 13.80 2.64 -10.35
CA LEU A 199 13.65 1.87 -9.12
C LEU A 199 12.29 2.10 -8.44
N ALA A 200 11.84 3.35 -8.36
CA ALA A 200 10.51 3.67 -7.82
C ALA A 200 9.38 3.01 -8.64
N MET A 201 9.51 2.95 -9.97
CA MET A 201 8.51 2.25 -10.81
C MET A 201 8.54 0.74 -10.59
N GLN A 202 9.73 0.15 -10.46
CA GLN A 202 9.89 -1.28 -10.17
C GLN A 202 9.29 -1.64 -8.81
N LEU A 203 9.56 -0.84 -7.78
CA LEU A 203 8.96 -1.00 -6.45
C LEU A 203 7.44 -0.82 -6.50
N ALA A 204 6.94 0.15 -7.26
CA ALA A 204 5.51 0.35 -7.44
C ALA A 204 4.81 -0.83 -8.12
N ASP A 205 5.43 -1.36 -9.16
CA ASP A 205 4.96 -2.56 -9.83
C ASP A 205 4.96 -3.79 -8.92
N ASN A 206 5.96 -3.89 -8.05
CA ASN A 206 6.12 -4.94 -7.05
C ASN A 206 5.03 -4.86 -5.97
N TYR A 207 4.92 -3.74 -5.25
CA TYR A 207 3.94 -3.63 -4.18
C TYR A 207 2.49 -3.67 -4.71
N ALA A 208 2.25 -3.39 -5.99
CA ALA A 208 0.90 -3.54 -6.56
C ALA A 208 0.39 -4.99 -6.51
N THR A 209 1.28 -5.99 -6.36
CA THR A 209 0.90 -7.40 -6.21
C THR A 209 0.79 -7.85 -4.76
N MET A 210 0.88 -6.93 -3.79
CA MET A 210 0.92 -7.28 -2.36
C MET A 210 -0.44 -7.57 -1.73
N PHE A 211 -1.53 -7.24 -2.42
CA PHE A 211 -2.86 -7.32 -1.86
C PHE A 211 -3.62 -8.55 -2.32
N THR A 212 -4.22 -9.26 -1.37
CA THR A 212 -5.12 -10.38 -1.60
C THR A 212 -6.33 -10.26 -0.66
N ILE A 213 -7.41 -10.94 -1.02
CA ILE A 213 -8.58 -11.06 -0.15
C ILE A 213 -8.39 -12.33 0.67
N SER A 214 -8.58 -12.23 1.99
CA SER A 214 -8.52 -13.40 2.87
C SER A 214 -9.60 -14.40 2.45
N SER A 215 -9.18 -15.63 2.16
CA SER A 215 -10.12 -16.73 1.96
C SER A 215 -10.64 -17.14 3.34
N ASN A 216 -11.94 -16.94 3.59
CA ASN A 216 -12.59 -17.51 4.77
C ASN A 216 -12.63 -19.04 4.70
#